data_AF-A0ABD2FV99-F1
#
_entry.id   AF-A0ABD2FV99-F1
#
_cell.length_a   1.000
_cell.length_b   1.000
_cell.length_c   1.000
_cell.angle_alpha   90.00
_cell.angle_beta   90.00
_cell.angle_gamma   90.00
#
_symmetry.space_group_name_H-M   'P 1'
#
loop_
_entity.id
_entity.type
_entity.pdbx_description
1 polymer ?
#
loop_
_entity_poly.entity_id
_entity_poly.type
_entity_poly.pdbx_seq_one_letter_code
_entity_poly.pdbx_strand_id
1 'polypeptide(L)'
;MWIKLFFLLLYFMVLFMLARLFEAVVWYETGMFSTHLVDPVSLSYKKLKTILESRGLPYSGLAEKKDVSELVEKSGELTHGELYSAMKKEKEQTEAGDGSTIFSGEMHFYELVEDTKDGIWLVQVIAKDREALLSQSNWGKMVQKVSQFGIRTGTFNCSNDYRSCIKRGWQRSTLIMSVPQTSASKGKVMLKEYNGRRIEPEHIFRWMTSHVAHRIKTLHQSEQLLEEWRSDPAHPVKMFLFACLPQPPAFFSALSVKFTGRIEFVFVDVHHWENHSSLSEIDVTQSPAYILKMPEGIYRYGSSIGEFLSLAAMDTFLRGVQPEVNDLFVLSLVLINLLAWMDLFITQGATVKRFVVLIRTLGTYNSILLGSWLPVLALLQLPYLDSLYGYSLKLLRYADTTTLASLVRADWTFYCSHPALFLSTYLAHGLLVDYFEKKRRCGVRSQEDSTTNLEWLSNLWDWYTSYLLHPIAALQQVPSDYSDWEVDPNFLLERLAFPDLWLRPLVNMEYIDTLPTWRFRAAGPDRGGGGV
;
A
#
# COMPACT_ATOMS: atom_id res chain seq x y z
N MET A 1 7.15 -12.12 20.85
CA MET A 1 7.21 -11.62 19.46
C MET A 1 7.75 -12.64 18.47
N TRP A 2 8.87 -13.31 18.75
CA TRP A 2 9.49 -14.32 17.86
C TRP A 2 8.54 -15.41 17.34
N ILE A 3 7.66 -15.95 18.19
CA ILE A 3 6.66 -16.96 17.79
C ILE A 3 5.66 -16.38 16.76
N LYS A 4 5.24 -15.12 16.93
CA LYS A 4 4.32 -14.45 15.99
C LYS A 4 5.00 -14.23 14.64
N LEU A 5 6.26 -13.80 14.67
CA LEU A 5 7.08 -13.65 13.47
C LEU A 5 7.24 -14.99 12.75
N PHE A 6 7.49 -16.07 13.48
CA PHE A 6 7.57 -17.41 12.91
C PHE A 6 6.26 -17.85 12.23
N PHE A 7 5.11 -17.67 12.88
CA PHE A 7 3.82 -18.00 12.25
C PHE A 7 3.49 -17.14 11.03
N LEU A 8 3.94 -15.89 11.02
CA LEU A 8 3.79 -14.99 9.88
C LEU A 8 4.70 -15.38 8.72
N LEU A 9 5.95 -15.75 8.99
CA LEU A 9 6.88 -16.28 7.97
C LEU A 9 6.37 -17.61 7.40
N LEU A 10 5.87 -18.50 8.26
CA LEU A 10 5.23 -19.74 7.83
C LEU A 10 4.03 -19.46 6.92
N TYR A 11 3.22 -18.45 7.25
CA TYR A 11 2.10 -18.03 6.40
C TYR A 11 2.56 -17.59 5.01
N PHE A 12 3.59 -16.74 4.91
CA PHE A 12 4.13 -16.32 3.62
C PHE A 12 4.71 -17.50 2.81
N MET A 13 5.36 -18.46 3.47
CA MET A 13 5.83 -19.69 2.81
C MET A 13 4.66 -20.53 2.27
N VAL A 14 3.57 -20.66 3.03
CA VAL A 14 2.36 -21.36 2.58
C VAL A 14 1.72 -20.63 1.40
N LEU A 15 1.62 -19.30 1.44
CA LEU A 15 1.12 -18.51 0.32
C LEU A 15 1.96 -18.70 -0.95
N PHE A 16 3.29 -18.71 -0.81
CA PHE A 16 4.18 -18.97 -1.92
C PHE A 16 3.90 -20.35 -2.53
N MET A 17 3.82 -21.40 -1.70
CA MET A 17 3.51 -22.76 -2.18
C MET A 17 2.12 -22.87 -2.82
N LEU A 18 1.10 -22.19 -2.26
CA LEU A 18 -0.25 -22.16 -2.83
C LEU A 18 -0.29 -21.48 -4.19
N ALA A 19 0.42 -20.36 -4.37
CA ALA A 19 0.51 -19.69 -5.67
C ALA A 19 1.13 -20.60 -6.74
N ARG A 20 2.21 -21.31 -6.38
CA ARG A 20 2.83 -22.31 -7.25
C ARG A 20 1.91 -23.49 -7.57
N LEU A 21 1.12 -23.95 -6.59
CA LEU A 21 0.13 -25.00 -6.81
C LEU A 21 -0.97 -24.53 -7.78
N PHE A 22 -1.47 -23.31 -7.62
CA PHE A 22 -2.46 -22.74 -8.54
C PHE A 22 -1.91 -22.62 -9.96
N GLU A 23 -0.67 -22.13 -10.13
CA GLU A 23 -0.03 -22.12 -11.44
C GLU A 23 0.11 -23.53 -12.03
N ALA A 24 0.50 -24.52 -11.23
CA ALA A 24 0.61 -25.91 -11.69
C ALA A 24 -0.74 -26.52 -12.08
N VAL A 25 -1.81 -26.20 -11.35
CA VAL A 25 -3.18 -26.64 -11.67
C VAL A 25 -3.68 -25.98 -12.95
N VAL A 26 -3.49 -24.67 -13.09
CA VAL A 26 -3.85 -23.93 -14.31
C VAL A 26 -3.07 -24.47 -15.52
N TRP A 27 -1.80 -24.80 -15.33
CA TRP A 27 -1.00 -25.45 -16.35
C TRP A 27 -1.55 -26.83 -16.72
N TYR A 28 -1.97 -27.64 -15.75
CA TYR A 28 -2.55 -28.96 -16.03
C TYR A 28 -3.87 -28.87 -16.81
N GLU A 29 -4.73 -27.90 -16.49
CA GLU A 29 -6.03 -27.75 -17.14
C GLU A 29 -5.96 -27.06 -18.52
N THR A 30 -5.10 -26.05 -18.68
CA THR A 30 -5.07 -25.19 -19.88
C THR A 30 -3.83 -25.37 -20.74
N GLY A 31 -2.79 -26.03 -20.24
CA GLY A 31 -1.49 -26.17 -20.90
C GLY A 31 -0.70 -24.85 -21.04
N MET A 32 -1.15 -23.74 -20.44
CA MET A 32 -0.55 -22.41 -20.62
C MET A 32 0.13 -21.89 -19.35
N PHE A 33 1.37 -21.45 -19.47
CA PHE A 33 2.04 -20.62 -18.46
C PHE A 33 1.82 -19.14 -18.74
N SER A 34 1.75 -18.32 -17.70
CA SER A 34 1.70 -16.85 -17.80
C SER A 34 2.91 -16.27 -18.54
N THR A 35 4.02 -17.01 -18.59
CA THR A 35 5.28 -16.66 -19.24
C THR A 35 5.38 -17.10 -20.69
N HIS A 36 4.46 -17.94 -21.18
CA HIS A 36 4.50 -18.36 -22.59
C HIS A 36 4.26 -17.15 -23.50
N LEU A 37 5.11 -17.02 -24.50
CA LEU A 37 5.00 -16.03 -25.55
C LEU A 37 3.76 -16.32 -26.40
N VAL A 38 2.99 -15.27 -26.69
CA VAL A 38 1.80 -15.32 -27.52
C VAL A 38 2.14 -14.73 -28.87
N ASP A 39 1.91 -15.50 -29.93
CA ASP A 39 2.00 -14.97 -31.28
C ASP A 39 0.86 -13.94 -31.54
N PRO A 40 1.17 -12.66 -31.77
CA PRO A 40 0.17 -11.62 -31.98
C PRO A 40 -0.67 -11.85 -33.25
N VAL A 41 -0.17 -12.59 -34.25
CA VAL A 41 -0.91 -12.89 -35.48
C VAL A 41 -2.11 -13.81 -35.21
N SER A 42 -2.00 -14.68 -34.20
CA SER A 42 -3.06 -15.61 -33.79
C SER A 42 -4.24 -14.91 -33.07
N LEU A 43 -4.03 -13.70 -32.55
CA LEU A 43 -5.00 -13.01 -31.71
C LEU A 43 -6.08 -12.28 -32.53
N SER A 44 -7.26 -12.12 -31.93
CA SER A 44 -8.32 -11.29 -32.51
C SER A 44 -7.93 -9.80 -32.51
N TYR A 45 -8.41 -9.04 -33.49
CA TYR A 45 -8.17 -7.59 -33.57
C TYR A 45 -8.53 -6.84 -32.28
N LYS A 46 -9.64 -7.21 -31.61
CA LYS A 46 -10.05 -6.61 -30.34
C LYS A 46 -9.00 -6.79 -29.24
N LYS A 47 -8.44 -8.00 -29.10
CA LYS A 47 -7.39 -8.30 -28.11
C LYS A 47 -6.09 -7.53 -28.39
N LEU A 48 -5.71 -7.38 -29.66
CA LEU A 48 -4.54 -6.59 -30.03
C LEU A 48 -4.74 -5.10 -29.70
N LYS A 49 -5.94 -4.58 -29.98
CA LYS A 49 -6.32 -3.21 -29.60
C LYS A 49 -6.21 -2.98 -28.10
N THR A 50 -6.72 -3.90 -27.28
CA THR A 50 -6.65 -3.77 -25.81
C THR A 50 -5.22 -3.80 -25.28
N ILE A 51 -4.32 -4.56 -25.93
CA ILE A 51 -2.89 -4.57 -25.58
C ILE A 51 -2.25 -3.24 -25.93
N LEU A 52 -2.46 -2.73 -27.15
CA LEU A 52 -1.93 -1.42 -27.56
C LEU A 52 -2.46 -0.29 -26.68
N GLU A 53 -3.72 -0.39 -26.24
CA GLU A 53 -4.30 0.51 -25.24
C GLU A 53 -3.59 0.38 -23.90
N SER A 54 -3.34 -0.83 -23.38
CA SER A 54 -2.59 -0.98 -22.12
C SER A 54 -1.14 -0.50 -22.19
N ARG A 55 -0.50 -0.60 -23.37
CA ARG A 55 0.84 -0.06 -23.65
C ARG A 55 0.80 1.45 -23.99
N GLY A 56 -0.38 2.01 -24.22
CA GLY A 56 -0.58 3.43 -24.53
C GLY A 56 0.04 3.88 -25.84
N LEU A 57 0.02 3.01 -26.85
CA LEU A 57 0.48 3.35 -28.20
C LEU A 57 -0.68 3.87 -29.06
N PRO A 58 -0.46 4.93 -29.86
CA PRO A 58 -1.48 5.44 -30.75
C PRO A 58 -1.67 4.49 -31.95
N TYR A 59 -2.86 3.90 -32.07
CA TYR A 59 -3.25 3.05 -33.21
C TYR A 59 -4.25 3.73 -34.16
N SER A 60 -4.60 5.00 -33.90
CA SER A 60 -5.57 5.75 -34.71
C SER A 60 -5.08 5.90 -36.16
N GLY A 61 -5.76 5.24 -37.09
CA GLY A 61 -5.41 5.23 -38.52
C GLY A 61 -5.02 3.85 -39.07
N LEU A 62 -4.78 2.87 -38.20
CA LEU A 62 -4.48 1.49 -38.59
C LEU A 62 -5.78 0.67 -38.65
N ALA A 63 -6.35 0.54 -39.85
CA ALA A 63 -7.56 -0.25 -40.09
C ALA A 63 -7.24 -1.75 -40.23
N GLU A 64 -6.02 -2.09 -40.67
CA GLU A 64 -5.64 -3.47 -40.93
C GLU A 64 -5.13 -4.16 -39.67
N LYS A 65 -5.52 -5.43 -39.51
CA LYS A 65 -5.02 -6.28 -38.42
C LYS A 65 -3.50 -6.44 -38.50
N LYS A 66 -2.93 -6.49 -39.71
CA LYS A 66 -1.49 -6.68 -39.95
C LYS A 66 -0.66 -5.54 -39.36
N ASP A 67 -1.05 -4.30 -39.64
CA ASP A 67 -0.35 -3.12 -39.12
C ASP A 67 -0.43 -3.04 -37.59
N VAL A 68 -1.58 -3.44 -37.04
CA VAL A 68 -1.79 -3.50 -35.58
C VAL A 68 -0.91 -4.58 -34.94
N SER A 69 -0.81 -5.77 -35.54
CA SER A 69 0.10 -6.82 -35.05
C SER A 69 1.57 -6.40 -35.17
N GLU A 70 1.96 -5.76 -36.26
CA GLU A 70 3.33 -5.26 -36.47
C GLU A 70 3.69 -4.20 -35.41
N LEU A 71 2.74 -3.32 -35.07
CA LEU A 71 2.96 -2.32 -34.01
C LEU A 71 3.11 -2.98 -32.63
N VAL A 72 2.38 -4.07 -32.36
CA VAL A 72 2.55 -4.84 -31.13
C VAL A 72 3.94 -5.47 -31.08
N GLU A 73 4.39 -6.11 -32.16
CA GLU A 73 5.73 -6.70 -32.27
C GLU A 73 6.84 -5.65 -32.07
N LYS A 74 6.72 -4.49 -32.74
CA LYS A 74 7.66 -3.36 -32.57
C LYS A 74 7.69 -2.77 -31.17
N SER A 75 6.63 -2.98 -30.38
CA SER A 75 6.53 -2.52 -29.00
C SER A 75 7.01 -3.53 -27.95
N GLY A 76 7.14 -4.80 -28.33
CA GLY A 76 7.81 -5.83 -27.56
C GLY A 76 7.06 -7.14 -27.51
N GLU A 77 7.77 -8.16 -27.03
CA GLU A 77 7.25 -9.51 -26.85
C GLU A 77 5.94 -9.49 -26.03
N LEU A 78 4.99 -10.34 -26.44
CA LEU A 78 3.70 -10.45 -25.80
C LEU A 78 3.64 -11.75 -25.01
N THR A 79 3.32 -11.66 -23.72
CA THR A 79 3.14 -12.83 -22.85
C THR A 79 1.67 -13.07 -22.52
N HIS A 80 1.30 -14.30 -22.22
CA HIS A 80 -0.07 -14.65 -21.82
C HIS A 80 -0.51 -13.90 -20.55
N GLY A 81 0.41 -13.68 -19.61
CA GLY A 81 0.14 -12.91 -18.39
C GLY A 81 -0.19 -11.45 -18.67
N GLU A 82 0.49 -10.82 -19.62
CA GLU A 82 0.16 -9.46 -20.06
C GLU A 82 -1.25 -9.40 -20.66
N LEU A 83 -1.58 -10.33 -21.58
CA LEU A 83 -2.90 -10.40 -22.20
C LEU A 83 -4.01 -10.58 -21.16
N TYR A 84 -3.83 -11.47 -20.18
CA TYR A 84 -4.79 -11.67 -19.11
C TYR A 84 -4.95 -10.41 -18.26
N SER A 85 -3.85 -9.74 -17.90
CA SER A 85 -3.88 -8.52 -17.10
C SER A 85 -4.59 -7.36 -17.82
N ALA A 86 -4.39 -7.22 -19.13
CA ALA A 86 -5.04 -6.21 -19.96
C ALA A 86 -6.56 -6.46 -20.05
N MET A 87 -6.95 -7.72 -20.27
CA MET A 87 -8.36 -8.12 -20.33
C MET A 87 -9.08 -7.95 -18.98
N LYS A 88 -8.41 -8.28 -17.86
CA LYS A 88 -8.97 -8.08 -16.52
C LYS A 88 -9.21 -6.60 -16.23
N LYS A 89 -8.25 -5.73 -16.56
CA LYS A 89 -8.38 -4.28 -16.38
C LYS A 89 -9.50 -3.66 -17.22
N GLU A 90 -9.69 -4.12 -18.46
CA GLU A 90 -10.81 -3.67 -19.31
C GLU A 90 -12.18 -3.98 -18.64
N LYS A 91 -12.30 -5.16 -18.01
CA LYS A 91 -13.53 -5.56 -17.30
C LYS A 91 -13.74 -4.74 -16.02
N GLU A 92 -12.73 -4.64 -15.16
CA GLU A 92 -12.81 -3.89 -13.90
C GLU A 92 -13.17 -2.41 -14.12
N GLN A 93 -12.71 -1.81 -15.21
CA GLN A 93 -13.01 -0.40 -15.55
C GLN A 93 -14.39 -0.18 -16.14
N THR A 94 -14.99 -1.21 -16.72
CA THR A 94 -16.39 -1.14 -17.15
C THR A 94 -17.33 -1.09 -15.93
N GLU A 95 -16.89 -1.65 -14.79
CA GLU A 95 -17.64 -1.72 -13.54
C GLU A 95 -17.33 -0.55 -12.58
N ALA A 96 -16.10 -0.04 -12.58
CA ALA A 96 -15.71 1.13 -11.78
C ALA A 96 -16.16 2.44 -12.45
N GLY A 97 -17.20 3.08 -11.91
CA GLY A 97 -17.69 4.40 -12.36
C GLY A 97 -16.68 5.56 -12.22
N ASP A 98 -17.01 6.70 -12.83
CA ASP A 98 -16.16 7.89 -13.04
C ASP A 98 -15.41 8.36 -11.77
N GLY A 99 -14.14 7.96 -11.64
CA GLY A 99 -13.23 8.38 -10.56
C GLY A 99 -12.65 9.80 -10.73
N SER A 100 -13.35 10.73 -11.39
CA SER A 100 -12.85 12.09 -11.60
C SER A 100 -13.13 13.00 -10.39
N THR A 101 -12.12 13.75 -9.94
CA THR A 101 -12.26 14.67 -8.81
C THR A 101 -12.99 15.95 -9.20
N ILE A 102 -13.95 16.40 -8.41
CA ILE A 102 -14.62 17.69 -8.61
C ILE A 102 -13.90 18.73 -7.76
N PHE A 103 -13.34 19.77 -8.39
CA PHE A 103 -12.67 20.85 -7.67
C PHE A 103 -13.70 21.83 -7.10
N SER A 104 -13.67 22.02 -5.78
CA SER A 104 -14.51 22.98 -5.05
C SER A 104 -14.14 24.44 -5.30
N GLY A 105 -12.84 24.73 -5.49
CA GLY A 105 -12.38 26.09 -5.74
C GLY A 105 -10.88 26.21 -6.02
N GLU A 106 -10.39 27.45 -6.11
CA GLU A 106 -9.00 27.75 -6.48
C GLU A 106 -7.97 27.14 -5.51
N MET A 107 -8.21 27.19 -4.20
CA MET A 107 -7.27 26.63 -3.22
C MET A 107 -7.14 25.11 -3.36
N HIS A 108 -8.26 24.42 -3.56
CA HIS A 108 -8.27 22.96 -3.74
C HIS A 108 -7.59 22.55 -5.05
N PHE A 109 -7.72 23.35 -6.12
CA PHE A 109 -6.97 23.15 -7.35
C PHE A 109 -5.48 23.38 -7.15
N TYR A 110 -5.10 24.47 -6.47
CA TYR A 110 -3.69 24.79 -6.20
C TYR A 110 -3.02 23.67 -5.41
N GLU A 111 -3.63 23.24 -4.30
CA GLU A 111 -3.10 22.17 -3.44
C GLU A 111 -2.90 20.88 -4.21
N LEU A 112 -3.92 20.41 -4.94
CA LEU A 112 -3.85 19.12 -5.60
C LEU A 112 -3.07 19.12 -6.92
N VAL A 113 -3.06 20.21 -7.68
CA VAL A 113 -2.53 20.21 -9.06
C VAL A 113 -1.24 21.00 -9.20
N GLU A 114 -1.09 22.11 -8.49
CA GLU A 114 0.08 22.99 -8.63
C GLU A 114 1.14 22.75 -7.55
N ASP A 115 0.71 22.37 -6.34
CA ASP A 115 1.59 22.09 -5.21
C ASP A 115 2.06 20.62 -5.19
N THR A 116 1.17 19.66 -5.53
CA THR A 116 1.62 18.27 -5.69
C THR A 116 2.43 18.08 -6.97
N LYS A 117 3.67 17.62 -6.81
CA LYS A 117 4.64 17.44 -7.90
C LYS A 117 4.66 16.02 -8.48
N ASP A 118 3.88 15.12 -7.88
CA ASP A 118 4.04 13.67 -8.01
C ASP A 118 3.08 13.05 -9.05
N GLY A 119 2.43 13.86 -9.89
CA GLY A 119 1.45 13.34 -10.85
C GLY A 119 1.12 14.26 -12.01
N ILE A 120 0.68 13.64 -13.09
CA ILE A 120 0.07 14.33 -14.24
C ILE A 120 -1.42 14.47 -13.94
N TRP A 121 -1.97 15.68 -14.11
CA TRP A 121 -3.40 15.90 -14.05
C TRP A 121 -3.98 16.28 -15.40
N LEU A 122 -5.17 15.75 -15.70
CA LEU A 122 -6.01 16.16 -16.80
C LEU A 122 -7.29 16.78 -16.23
N VAL A 123 -7.44 18.10 -16.42
CA VAL A 123 -8.54 18.87 -15.83
C VAL A 123 -9.44 19.42 -16.92
N GLN A 124 -10.72 19.08 -16.85
CA GLN A 124 -11.75 19.69 -17.68
C GLN A 124 -12.27 20.95 -17.00
N VAL A 125 -12.02 22.11 -17.60
CA VAL A 125 -12.53 23.40 -17.12
C VAL A 125 -13.83 23.73 -17.85
N ILE A 126 -14.89 23.94 -17.08
CA ILE A 126 -16.21 24.33 -17.58
C ILE A 126 -16.36 25.82 -17.31
N ALA A 127 -16.40 26.61 -18.38
CA ALA A 127 -16.58 28.06 -18.26
C ALA A 127 -18.01 28.40 -17.82
N LYS A 128 -18.17 29.59 -17.23
CA LYS A 128 -19.48 30.08 -16.76
C LYS A 128 -20.47 30.13 -17.93
N ASP A 129 -21.67 29.61 -17.69
CA ASP A 129 -22.79 29.57 -18.65
C ASP A 129 -22.46 28.89 -19.99
N ARG A 130 -21.45 28.01 -20.02
CA ARG A 130 -21.05 27.24 -21.20
C ARG A 130 -21.05 25.74 -20.90
N GLU A 131 -21.28 24.96 -21.95
CA GLU A 131 -21.13 23.51 -21.87
C GLU A 131 -19.67 23.10 -21.78
N ALA A 132 -19.47 21.90 -21.25
CA ALA A 132 -18.15 21.29 -21.11
C ALA A 132 -17.57 20.93 -22.49
N LEU A 133 -16.24 21.01 -22.65
CA LEU A 133 -15.59 20.72 -23.94
C LEU A 133 -15.88 19.30 -24.44
N LEU A 134 -15.79 18.31 -23.53
CA LEU A 134 -16.16 16.92 -23.77
C LEU A 134 -17.53 16.66 -23.15
N SER A 135 -18.39 15.95 -23.89
CA SER A 135 -19.63 15.40 -23.33
C SER A 135 -19.32 14.44 -22.19
N GLN A 136 -20.27 14.24 -21.27
CA GLN A 136 -20.10 13.35 -20.12
C GLN A 136 -19.68 11.92 -20.54
N SER A 137 -20.23 11.41 -21.64
CA SER A 137 -19.84 10.09 -22.18
C SER A 137 -18.41 10.03 -22.68
N ASN A 138 -17.94 11.09 -23.35
CA ASN A 138 -16.59 11.16 -23.89
C ASN A 138 -15.56 11.46 -22.80
N TRP A 139 -15.97 12.22 -21.77
CA TRP A 139 -15.19 12.43 -20.57
C TRP A 139 -15.01 11.13 -19.79
N GLY A 140 -16.07 10.35 -19.55
CA GLY A 140 -15.94 9.04 -18.89
C GLY A 140 -15.00 8.08 -19.63
N LYS A 141 -15.11 8.00 -20.96
CA LYS A 141 -14.15 7.24 -21.80
C LYS A 141 -12.72 7.74 -21.65
N MET A 142 -12.52 9.06 -21.58
CA MET A 142 -11.21 9.65 -21.36
C MET A 142 -10.68 9.30 -19.97
N VAL A 143 -11.50 9.44 -18.93
CA VAL A 143 -11.15 9.13 -17.54
C VAL A 143 -10.70 7.68 -17.42
N GLN A 144 -11.48 6.73 -17.96
CA GLN A 144 -11.12 5.31 -17.99
C GLN A 144 -9.80 5.03 -18.71
N LYS A 145 -9.56 5.69 -19.85
CA LYS A 145 -8.33 5.49 -20.63
C LYS A 145 -7.10 6.07 -19.93
N VAL A 146 -7.24 7.24 -19.33
CA VAL A 146 -6.14 8.01 -18.75
C VAL A 146 -5.77 7.47 -17.35
N SER A 147 -6.74 6.95 -16.60
CA SER A 147 -6.50 6.30 -15.30
C SER A 147 -5.63 5.05 -15.39
N GLN A 148 -5.64 4.34 -16.54
CA GLN A 148 -4.75 3.20 -16.80
C GLN A 148 -3.26 3.55 -16.65
N PHE A 149 -2.92 4.81 -16.89
CA PHE A 149 -1.55 5.30 -16.83
C PHE A 149 -1.21 6.01 -15.52
N GLY A 150 -2.10 5.96 -14.52
CA GLY A 150 -1.93 6.67 -13.26
C GLY A 150 -2.05 8.20 -13.38
N ILE A 151 -2.63 8.69 -14.49
CA ILE A 151 -2.89 10.11 -14.70
C ILE A 151 -4.21 10.44 -14.00
N ARG A 152 -4.18 11.47 -13.17
CA ARG A 152 -5.34 11.89 -12.38
C ARG A 152 -6.24 12.79 -13.21
N THR A 153 -7.53 12.69 -13.00
CA THR A 153 -8.52 13.46 -13.76
C THR A 153 -9.40 14.28 -12.83
N GLY A 154 -9.76 15.49 -13.24
CA GLY A 154 -10.71 16.28 -12.48
C GLY A 154 -11.51 17.26 -13.33
N THR A 155 -12.57 17.80 -12.74
CA THR A 155 -13.46 18.77 -13.36
C THR A 155 -13.47 20.04 -12.53
N PHE A 156 -13.20 21.18 -13.15
CA PHE A 156 -13.23 22.50 -12.51
C PHE A 156 -14.41 23.30 -13.07
N ASN A 157 -15.36 23.68 -12.22
CA ASN A 157 -16.51 24.47 -12.63
C ASN A 157 -16.31 25.96 -12.29
N CYS A 158 -16.18 26.79 -13.32
CA CYS A 158 -16.01 28.24 -13.15
C CYS A 158 -17.25 28.96 -12.63
N SER A 159 -18.42 28.29 -12.55
CA SER A 159 -19.60 28.83 -11.87
C SER A 159 -19.38 28.98 -10.36
N ASN A 160 -18.54 28.13 -9.76
CA ASN A 160 -18.23 28.20 -8.33
C ASN A 160 -17.25 29.35 -8.04
N ASP A 161 -16.17 29.47 -8.84
CA ASP A 161 -15.08 30.43 -8.64
C ASP A 161 -14.74 31.23 -9.91
N TYR A 162 -15.66 32.11 -10.31
CA TYR A 162 -15.51 32.90 -11.54
C TYR A 162 -14.28 33.81 -11.53
N ARG A 163 -13.98 34.45 -10.38
CA ARG A 163 -12.87 35.40 -10.25
C ARG A 163 -11.52 34.72 -10.51
N SER A 164 -11.37 33.48 -10.06
CA SER A 164 -10.14 32.71 -10.23
C SER A 164 -9.97 32.22 -11.67
N CYS A 165 -11.06 31.82 -12.33
CA CYS A 165 -11.03 31.50 -13.76
C CYS A 165 -10.60 32.70 -14.62
N ILE A 166 -11.10 33.92 -14.34
CA ILE A 166 -10.67 35.12 -15.08
C ILE A 166 -9.18 35.38 -14.89
N LYS A 167 -8.67 35.31 -13.64
CA LYS A 167 -7.24 35.54 -13.36
C LYS A 167 -6.33 34.58 -14.14
N ARG A 168 -6.80 33.34 -14.36
CA ARG A 168 -6.08 32.27 -15.06
C ARG A 168 -6.34 32.25 -16.58
N GLY A 169 -7.19 33.14 -17.09
CA GLY A 169 -7.53 33.23 -18.51
C GLY A 169 -8.55 32.20 -19.01
N TRP A 170 -9.23 31.48 -18.11
CA TRP A 170 -10.20 30.43 -18.46
C TRP A 170 -11.59 31.00 -18.75
N GLN A 171 -11.69 31.77 -19.84
CA GLN A 171 -12.94 32.37 -20.30
C GLN A 171 -13.79 31.42 -21.16
N ARG A 172 -13.16 30.37 -21.70
CA ARG A 172 -13.78 29.34 -22.53
C ARG A 172 -13.60 27.96 -21.88
N SER A 173 -14.56 27.06 -22.09
CA SER A 173 -14.45 25.68 -21.62
C SER A 173 -13.30 24.99 -22.34
N THR A 174 -12.30 24.56 -21.60
CA THR A 174 -11.04 24.04 -22.14
C THR A 174 -10.58 22.84 -21.33
N LEU A 175 -9.59 22.13 -21.87
CA LEU A 175 -8.95 21.01 -21.21
C LEU A 175 -7.52 21.41 -20.90
N ILE A 176 -7.12 21.19 -19.65
CA ILE A 176 -5.83 21.59 -19.11
C ILE A 176 -5.09 20.35 -18.67
N MET A 177 -3.83 20.27 -19.05
CA MET A 177 -2.91 19.24 -18.59
C MET A 177 -1.88 19.88 -17.67
N SER A 178 -1.69 19.32 -16.48
CA SER A 178 -0.57 19.68 -15.62
C SER A 178 0.56 18.66 -15.77
N VAL A 179 1.78 19.15 -16.00
CA VAL A 179 2.99 18.32 -16.09
C VAL A 179 4.14 19.01 -15.38
N PRO A 180 4.91 18.31 -14.54
CA PRO A 180 6.12 18.87 -13.95
C PRO A 180 7.19 19.15 -15.02
N GLN A 181 7.76 20.36 -14.99
CA GLN A 181 8.63 20.89 -16.06
C GLN A 181 10.05 20.32 -16.05
N THR A 182 10.62 20.08 -14.87
CA THR A 182 12.01 19.65 -14.72
C THR A 182 12.08 18.21 -14.21
N SER A 183 13.16 17.50 -14.52
CA SER A 183 13.49 16.18 -13.95
C SER A 183 13.85 16.25 -12.46
N ALA A 184 14.10 17.46 -11.93
CA ALA A 184 14.39 17.71 -10.53
C ALA A 184 13.14 17.69 -9.65
N SER A 185 13.25 17.13 -8.44
CA SER A 185 12.18 16.94 -7.45
C SER A 185 11.53 18.25 -6.93
N LYS A 186 12.07 19.42 -7.24
CA LYS A 186 11.53 20.75 -6.84
C LYS A 186 11.20 21.66 -8.04
N GLY A 187 10.83 21.08 -9.18
CA GLY A 187 10.40 21.82 -10.37
C GLY A 187 9.08 22.57 -10.22
N LYS A 188 8.85 23.58 -11.07
CA LYS A 188 7.52 24.20 -11.27
C LYS A 188 6.65 23.27 -12.12
N VAL A 189 5.36 23.21 -11.81
CA VAL A 189 4.36 22.53 -12.64
C VAL A 189 3.95 23.46 -13.77
N MET A 190 3.97 22.95 -15.01
CA MET A 190 3.46 23.67 -16.17
C MET A 190 2.02 23.25 -16.45
N LEU A 191 1.15 24.24 -16.63
CA LEU A 191 -0.19 24.04 -17.15
C LEU A 191 -0.17 24.25 -18.68
N LYS A 192 -0.65 23.25 -19.42
CA LYS A 192 -0.82 23.30 -20.88
C LYS A 192 -2.30 23.25 -21.23
N GLU A 193 -2.76 24.26 -21.96
CA GLU A 193 -4.12 24.30 -22.48
C GLU A 193 -4.22 23.57 -23.82
N TYR A 194 -5.28 22.78 -23.98
CA TYR A 194 -5.61 22.13 -25.24
C TYR A 194 -6.24 23.13 -26.22
N ASN A 195 -5.52 23.41 -27.31
CA ASN A 195 -5.95 24.32 -28.37
C ASN A 195 -6.37 23.63 -29.68
N GLY A 196 -6.50 22.30 -29.67
CA GLY A 196 -6.82 21.53 -30.88
C GLY A 196 -8.28 21.66 -31.30
N ARG A 197 -8.53 21.59 -32.62
CA ARG A 197 -9.88 21.67 -33.20
C ARG A 197 -10.66 20.34 -33.11
N ARG A 198 -9.97 19.21 -32.97
CA ARG A 198 -10.58 17.88 -32.89
C ARG A 198 -10.81 17.51 -31.43
N ILE A 199 -12.05 17.16 -31.06
CA ILE A 199 -12.44 16.90 -29.67
C ILE A 199 -12.55 15.37 -29.40
N GLU A 200 -12.06 14.55 -30.33
CA GLU A 200 -12.05 13.09 -30.17
C GLU A 200 -11.11 12.66 -29.04
N PRO A 201 -11.53 11.71 -28.17
CA PRO A 201 -10.71 11.21 -27.08
C PRO A 201 -9.34 10.69 -27.52
N GLU A 202 -9.24 10.04 -28.68
CA GLU A 202 -7.98 9.52 -29.21
C GLU A 202 -7.00 10.65 -29.55
N HIS A 203 -7.51 11.76 -30.08
CA HIS A 203 -6.68 12.90 -30.46
C HIS A 203 -6.17 13.66 -29.24
N ILE A 204 -7.03 13.87 -28.24
CA ILE A 204 -6.64 14.49 -26.97
C ILE A 204 -5.64 13.59 -26.23
N PHE A 205 -5.85 12.27 -26.23
CA PHE A 205 -4.89 11.32 -25.66
C PHE A 205 -3.53 11.42 -26.35
N ARG A 206 -3.49 11.47 -27.70
CA ARG A 206 -2.24 11.64 -28.45
C ARG A 206 -1.55 12.97 -28.17
N TRP A 207 -2.31 14.05 -28.05
CA TRP A 207 -1.78 15.35 -27.63
C TRP A 207 -1.13 15.25 -26.24
N MET A 208 -1.84 14.66 -25.28
CA MET A 208 -1.36 14.47 -23.91
C MET A 208 -0.06 13.64 -23.90
N THR A 209 -0.05 12.47 -24.53
CA THR A 209 1.12 11.58 -24.57
C THR A 209 2.31 12.25 -25.24
N SER A 210 2.10 13.04 -26.30
CA SER A 210 3.18 13.78 -26.95
C SER A 210 3.86 14.79 -26.02
N HIS A 211 3.10 15.44 -25.13
CA HIS A 211 3.65 16.38 -24.15
C HIS A 211 4.42 15.68 -23.03
N VAL A 212 3.98 14.49 -22.60
CA VAL A 212 4.72 13.71 -21.60
C VAL A 212 5.98 13.10 -22.24
N ALA A 213 5.89 12.60 -23.46
CA ALA A 213 7.01 12.01 -24.20
C ALA A 213 8.16 13.00 -24.39
N HIS A 214 7.87 14.27 -24.63
CA HIS A 214 8.88 15.32 -24.78
C HIS A 214 9.75 15.56 -23.53
N ARG A 215 9.33 15.05 -22.37
CA ARG A 215 10.13 15.10 -21.13
C ARG A 215 11.26 14.08 -21.13
N ILE A 216 11.08 12.96 -21.82
CA ILE A 216 12.07 11.89 -21.91
C ILE A 216 13.14 12.31 -22.91
N LYS A 217 14.41 12.11 -22.55
CA LYS A 217 15.52 12.28 -23.49
C LYS A 217 15.41 11.23 -24.59
N THR A 218 15.24 11.68 -25.83
CA THR A 218 15.21 10.81 -27.01
C THR A 218 16.56 10.86 -27.71
N LEU A 219 17.25 9.72 -27.79
CA LEU A 219 18.53 9.57 -28.47
C LEU A 219 18.31 9.01 -29.87
N HIS A 220 18.82 9.71 -30.87
CA HIS A 220 18.75 9.30 -32.27
C HIS A 220 20.12 8.88 -32.82
N GLN A 221 21.22 9.18 -32.12
CA GLN A 221 22.60 8.92 -32.57
C GLN A 221 23.35 8.04 -31.58
N SER A 222 24.24 7.18 -32.09
CA SER A 222 25.04 6.25 -31.27
C SER A 222 26.08 6.95 -30.39
N GLU A 223 26.60 8.11 -30.81
CA GLU A 223 27.59 8.86 -30.03
C GLU A 223 26.98 9.42 -28.74
N GLN A 224 25.78 9.99 -28.83
CA GLN A 224 25.01 10.46 -27.66
C GLN A 224 24.66 9.31 -26.72
N LEU A 225 24.41 8.11 -27.26
CA LEU A 225 24.21 6.91 -26.43
C LEU A 225 25.47 6.61 -25.61
N LEU A 226 26.66 6.60 -26.21
CA LEU A 226 27.89 6.27 -25.48
C LEU A 226 28.22 7.30 -24.40
N GLU A 227 27.92 8.57 -24.63
CA GLU A 227 28.06 9.61 -23.61
C GLU A 227 27.09 9.40 -22.44
N GLU A 228 25.80 9.21 -22.74
CA GLU A 228 24.75 9.00 -21.73
C GLU A 228 24.88 7.62 -21.03
N TRP A 229 25.48 6.64 -21.73
CA TRP A 229 25.82 5.32 -21.23
C TRP A 229 27.07 5.33 -20.34
N ARG A 230 27.89 6.38 -20.31
CA ARG A 230 28.90 6.51 -19.25
C ARG A 230 28.21 6.93 -17.95
N SER A 231 28.72 6.45 -16.82
CA SER A 231 28.05 6.62 -15.54
C SER A 231 28.19 8.05 -15.02
N ASP A 232 27.09 8.77 -14.93
CA ASP A 232 27.03 10.04 -14.20
C ASP A 232 26.91 9.77 -12.69
N PRO A 233 27.69 10.44 -11.84
CA PRO A 233 27.55 10.33 -10.38
C PRO A 233 26.24 10.93 -9.86
N ALA A 234 25.56 11.79 -10.64
CA ALA A 234 24.34 12.49 -10.23
C ALA A 234 23.06 11.63 -10.39
N HIS A 235 23.00 10.73 -11.37
CA HIS A 235 21.86 9.85 -11.62
C HIS A 235 22.36 8.40 -11.79
N PRO A 236 22.50 7.65 -10.68
CA PRO A 236 23.15 6.34 -10.72
C PRO A 236 22.32 5.28 -11.47
N VAL A 237 20.99 5.44 -11.52
CA VAL A 237 20.08 4.47 -12.15
C VAL A 237 19.39 5.09 -13.36
N LYS A 238 19.57 4.46 -14.52
CA LYS A 238 18.99 4.89 -15.80
C LYS A 238 18.21 3.73 -16.44
N MET A 239 17.03 4.01 -16.96
CA MET A 239 16.19 3.05 -17.68
C MET A 239 16.19 3.42 -19.17
N PHE A 240 16.72 2.52 -20.00
CA PHE A 240 16.78 2.66 -21.44
C PHE A 240 15.69 1.83 -22.11
N LEU A 241 15.01 2.43 -23.08
CA LEU A 241 14.13 1.74 -24.01
C LEU A 241 14.71 1.84 -25.41
N PHE A 242 15.18 0.71 -25.94
CA PHE A 242 15.61 0.57 -27.33
C PHE A 242 14.42 0.09 -28.13
N ALA A 243 13.88 0.89 -29.05
CA ALA A 243 12.75 0.48 -29.87
C ALA A 243 12.73 1.17 -31.23
N CYS A 244 12.09 0.54 -32.21
CA CYS A 244 11.81 1.12 -33.52
C CYS A 244 10.43 1.80 -33.51
N LEU A 245 10.25 2.80 -32.63
CA LEU A 245 9.00 3.51 -32.43
C LEU A 245 9.19 5.02 -32.63
N PRO A 246 8.22 5.74 -33.21
CA PRO A 246 8.34 7.19 -33.41
C PRO A 246 8.23 7.98 -32.11
N GLN A 247 7.59 7.41 -31.09
CA GLN A 247 7.40 8.00 -29.75
C GLN A 247 7.47 6.89 -28.70
N PRO A 248 7.94 7.20 -27.48
CA PRO A 248 7.90 6.24 -26.39
C PRO A 248 6.46 5.86 -26.02
N PRO A 249 6.21 4.61 -25.57
CA PRO A 249 4.91 4.19 -25.06
C PRO A 249 4.44 5.07 -23.89
N ALA A 250 3.13 5.34 -23.79
CA ALA A 250 2.61 6.26 -22.78
C ALA A 250 2.87 5.79 -21.34
N PHE A 251 2.87 4.46 -21.08
CA PHE A 251 3.20 3.95 -19.75
C PHE A 251 4.64 4.29 -19.34
N PHE A 252 5.58 4.23 -20.29
CA PHE A 252 6.98 4.57 -20.04
C PHE A 252 7.13 6.06 -19.74
N SER A 253 6.42 6.90 -20.50
CA SER A 253 6.34 8.34 -20.25
C SER A 253 5.72 8.68 -18.89
N ALA A 254 4.64 8.01 -18.49
CA ALA A 254 4.00 8.21 -17.19
C ALA A 254 4.91 7.79 -16.02
N LEU A 255 5.63 6.68 -16.14
CA LEU A 255 6.59 6.23 -15.13
C LEU A 255 7.75 7.22 -14.94
N SER A 256 8.22 7.85 -16.02
CA SER A 256 9.24 8.90 -15.89
C SER A 256 8.78 10.08 -15.03
N VAL A 257 7.47 10.33 -14.95
CA VAL A 257 6.90 11.36 -14.07
C VAL A 257 6.81 10.92 -12.62
N LYS A 258 6.63 9.63 -12.37
CA LYS A 258 6.54 9.09 -11.01
C LYS A 258 7.91 8.95 -10.33
N PHE A 259 8.95 8.63 -11.09
CA PHE A 259 10.29 8.35 -10.56
C PHE A 259 11.28 9.52 -10.73
N THR A 260 10.77 10.75 -10.81
CA THR A 260 11.57 11.94 -11.11
C THR A 260 12.64 12.18 -10.06
N GLY A 261 13.89 12.38 -10.51
CA GLY A 261 15.04 12.56 -9.63
C GLY A 261 15.54 11.28 -8.96
N ARG A 262 14.91 10.12 -9.21
CA ARG A 262 15.34 8.81 -8.70
C ARG A 262 15.85 7.90 -9.80
N ILE A 263 15.13 7.84 -10.92
CA ILE A 263 15.46 7.04 -12.10
C ILE A 263 15.32 7.94 -13.33
N GLU A 264 16.37 7.98 -14.14
CA GLU A 264 16.33 8.71 -15.41
C GLU A 264 15.82 7.79 -16.52
N PHE A 265 14.85 8.26 -17.31
CA PHE A 265 14.27 7.51 -18.42
C PHE A 265 14.84 8.04 -19.72
N VAL A 266 15.34 7.15 -20.56
CA VAL A 266 15.95 7.45 -21.86
C VAL A 266 15.30 6.59 -22.92
N PHE A 267 14.82 7.22 -23.99
CA PHE A 267 14.28 6.54 -25.15
C PHE A 267 15.31 6.56 -26.27
N VAL A 268 15.57 5.41 -26.87
CA VAL A 268 16.56 5.24 -27.92
C VAL A 268 15.84 4.76 -29.18
N ASP A 269 15.83 5.62 -30.19
CA ASP A 269 15.25 5.29 -31.49
C ASP A 269 16.26 4.54 -32.33
N VAL A 270 15.98 3.25 -32.55
CA VAL A 270 16.87 2.34 -33.28
C VAL A 270 16.54 2.30 -34.79
N HIS A 271 15.51 3.02 -35.25
CA HIS A 271 15.01 2.94 -36.63
C HIS A 271 16.09 3.25 -37.69
N HIS A 272 17.04 4.13 -37.39
CA HIS A 272 18.06 4.59 -38.34
C HIS A 272 19.48 4.15 -37.97
N TRP A 273 19.63 3.12 -37.13
CA TRP A 273 20.95 2.65 -36.67
C TRP A 273 21.47 1.51 -37.53
N GLU A 274 22.38 1.86 -38.45
CA GLU A 274 23.08 0.88 -39.30
C GLU A 274 24.23 0.16 -38.57
N ASN A 275 24.72 0.72 -37.46
CA ASN A 275 25.84 0.17 -36.69
C ASN A 275 25.38 -0.79 -35.59
N HIS A 276 25.32 -2.08 -35.91
CA HIS A 276 25.05 -3.14 -34.92
C HIS A 276 26.16 -3.32 -33.87
N SER A 277 27.36 -2.75 -34.09
CA SER A 277 28.50 -2.89 -33.18
C SER A 277 28.27 -2.22 -31.82
N SER A 278 27.77 -0.98 -31.78
CA SER A 278 27.49 -0.27 -30.52
C SER A 278 26.35 -0.90 -29.71
N LEU A 279 25.38 -1.51 -30.40
CA LEU A 279 24.29 -2.27 -29.76
C LEU A 279 24.80 -3.59 -29.17
N SER A 280 25.73 -4.27 -29.87
CA SER A 280 26.33 -5.51 -29.39
C SER A 280 27.21 -5.31 -28.15
N GLU A 281 27.87 -4.15 -28.01
CA GLU A 281 28.62 -3.79 -26.79
C GLU A 281 27.71 -3.64 -25.56
N ILE A 282 26.41 -3.36 -25.78
CA ILE A 282 25.40 -3.15 -24.74
C ILE A 282 24.52 -4.41 -24.54
N ASP A 283 24.87 -5.52 -25.20
CA ASP A 283 24.12 -6.79 -25.18
C ASP A 283 22.67 -6.67 -25.70
N VAL A 284 22.42 -5.72 -26.61
CA VAL A 284 21.12 -5.54 -27.28
C VAL A 284 21.08 -6.37 -28.55
N THR A 285 20.64 -7.62 -28.43
CA THR A 285 20.52 -8.56 -29.56
C THR A 285 19.19 -8.47 -30.30
N GLN A 286 18.14 -7.98 -29.64
CA GLN A 286 16.77 -7.87 -30.19
C GLN A 286 16.15 -6.55 -29.78
N SER A 287 15.50 -5.87 -30.72
CA SER A 287 14.66 -4.70 -30.45
C SER A 287 13.17 -5.09 -30.53
N PRO A 288 12.32 -4.60 -29.62
CA PRO A 288 12.64 -3.64 -28.56
C PRO A 288 13.19 -4.30 -27.28
N ALA A 289 14.08 -3.59 -26.59
CA ALA A 289 14.69 -4.02 -25.33
C ALA A 289 14.55 -2.96 -24.24
N TYR A 290 14.12 -3.40 -23.05
CA TYR A 290 14.03 -2.58 -21.85
C TYR A 290 15.22 -2.91 -20.96
N ILE A 291 16.14 -1.96 -20.79
CA ILE A 291 17.39 -2.17 -20.06
C ILE A 291 17.47 -1.21 -18.88
N LEU A 292 17.58 -1.76 -17.69
CA LEU A 292 17.88 -1.03 -16.49
C LEU A 292 19.39 -1.04 -16.25
N LYS A 293 20.01 0.14 -16.35
CA LYS A 293 21.40 0.36 -16.00
C LYS A 293 21.48 0.84 -14.55
N MET A 294 22.22 0.11 -13.73
CA MET A 294 22.53 0.44 -12.35
C MET A 294 24.06 0.58 -12.20
N PRO A 295 24.58 1.21 -11.13
CA PRO A 295 26.02 1.30 -10.94
C PRO A 295 26.66 -0.08 -10.70
N GLU A 296 25.88 -1.07 -10.28
CA GLU A 296 26.34 -2.44 -10.02
C GLU A 296 26.34 -3.35 -11.26
N GLY A 297 25.51 -3.05 -12.26
CA GLY A 297 25.31 -3.93 -13.40
C GLY A 297 24.13 -3.53 -14.29
N ILE A 298 23.91 -4.34 -15.31
CA ILE A 298 22.89 -4.14 -16.34
C ILE A 298 21.84 -5.25 -16.19
N TYR A 299 20.56 -4.88 -16.22
CA TYR A 299 19.44 -5.82 -16.11
C TYR A 299 18.48 -5.65 -17.28
N ARG A 300 18.10 -6.76 -17.92
CA ARG A 300 17.12 -6.78 -19.03
C ARG A 300 15.73 -7.13 -18.51
N TYR A 301 14.85 -6.12 -18.50
CA TYR A 301 13.46 -6.27 -18.07
C TYR A 301 12.61 -7.00 -19.11
N GLY A 302 11.73 -7.89 -18.65
CA GLY A 302 10.83 -8.68 -19.49
C GLY A 302 11.31 -10.11 -19.74
N SER A 303 12.51 -10.46 -19.26
CA SER A 303 13.05 -11.82 -19.35
C SER A 303 12.56 -12.74 -18.23
N SER A 304 12.15 -12.16 -17.11
CA SER A 304 11.77 -12.89 -15.90
C SER A 304 10.25 -12.97 -15.70
N ILE A 305 9.82 -13.94 -14.88
CA ILE A 305 8.41 -14.17 -14.58
C ILE A 305 7.80 -12.95 -13.87
N GLY A 306 6.60 -12.54 -14.30
CA GLY A 306 5.88 -11.40 -13.73
C GLY A 306 6.32 -10.03 -14.28
N GLU A 307 7.27 -9.99 -15.21
CA GLU A 307 7.72 -8.76 -15.86
C GLU A 307 6.95 -8.49 -17.15
N PHE A 308 5.78 -7.88 -16.99
CA PHE A 308 4.91 -7.54 -18.12
C PHE A 308 5.15 -6.12 -18.61
N LEU A 309 4.91 -5.85 -19.89
CA LEU A 309 4.95 -4.51 -20.50
C LEU A 309 3.70 -3.69 -20.14
N SER A 310 3.44 -3.58 -18.84
CA SER A 310 2.32 -2.81 -18.28
C SER A 310 2.82 -1.82 -17.23
N LEU A 311 2.09 -0.72 -17.05
CA LEU A 311 2.43 0.29 -16.05
C LEU A 311 2.54 -0.30 -14.63
N ALA A 312 1.62 -1.18 -14.24
CA ALA A 312 1.57 -1.73 -12.89
C ALA A 312 2.74 -2.68 -12.59
N ALA A 313 3.10 -3.55 -13.55
CA ALA A 313 4.20 -4.49 -13.38
C ALA A 313 5.55 -3.77 -13.30
N MET A 314 5.79 -2.83 -14.24
CA MET A 314 7.01 -2.04 -14.27
C MET A 314 7.11 -1.11 -13.05
N ASP A 315 6.01 -0.48 -12.62
CA ASP A 315 5.98 0.32 -11.38
C ASP A 315 6.37 -0.51 -10.14
N THR A 316 5.82 -1.71 -10.01
CA THR A 316 6.14 -2.62 -8.89
C THR A 316 7.62 -3.04 -8.92
N PHE A 317 8.17 -3.30 -10.10
CA PHE A 317 9.60 -3.59 -10.27
C PHE A 317 10.48 -2.42 -9.84
N LEU A 318 10.22 -1.23 -10.38
CA LEU A 318 11.02 -0.03 -10.11
C LEU A 318 10.92 0.42 -8.64
N ARG A 319 9.77 0.20 -8.00
CA ARG A 319 9.59 0.41 -6.55
C ARG A 319 10.42 -0.57 -5.70
N GLY A 320 10.65 -1.78 -6.18
CA GLY A 320 11.61 -2.70 -5.56
C GLY A 320 13.03 -2.14 -5.67
N VAL A 321 13.49 -1.89 -6.89
CA VAL A 321 14.86 -1.43 -7.19
C VAL A 321 15.21 -0.14 -6.43
N GLN A 322 14.29 0.82 -6.38
CA GLN A 322 14.49 2.12 -5.76
C GLN A 322 13.25 2.54 -4.96
N PRO A 323 13.07 2.01 -3.74
CA PRO A 323 11.87 2.28 -2.94
C PRO A 323 11.85 3.73 -2.45
N GLU A 324 10.65 4.29 -2.30
CA GLU A 324 10.48 5.52 -1.55
C GLU A 324 10.44 5.22 -0.05
N VAL A 325 10.88 6.18 0.76
CA VAL A 325 10.78 6.09 2.23
C VAL A 325 9.32 5.87 2.67
N ASN A 326 8.38 6.46 1.92
CA ASN A 326 6.95 6.25 2.13
C ASN A 326 6.52 4.80 1.82
N ASP A 327 7.02 4.19 0.74
CA ASP A 327 6.70 2.80 0.40
C ASP A 327 7.21 1.83 1.49
N LEU A 328 8.42 2.06 2.03
CA LEU A 328 8.97 1.27 3.15
C LEU A 328 8.15 1.44 4.43
N PHE A 329 7.70 2.66 4.71
CA PHE A 329 6.83 2.94 5.85
C PHE A 329 5.50 2.19 5.73
N VAL A 330 4.83 2.29 4.58
CA VAL A 330 3.55 1.59 4.32
C VAL A 330 3.73 0.08 4.44
N LEU A 331 4.81 -0.49 3.89
CA LEU A 331 5.11 -1.91 4.02
C LEU A 331 5.29 -2.33 5.49
N SER A 332 6.02 -1.53 6.28
CA SER A 332 6.23 -1.80 7.70
C SER A 332 4.92 -1.74 8.50
N LEU A 333 4.04 -0.79 8.15
CA LEU A 333 2.73 -0.62 8.75
C LEU A 333 1.80 -1.80 8.44
N VAL A 334 1.80 -2.28 7.18
CA VAL A 334 1.05 -3.49 6.80
C VAL A 334 1.57 -4.71 7.56
N LEU A 335 2.89 -4.90 7.63
CA LEU A 335 3.50 -6.05 8.30
C LEU A 335 3.19 -6.07 9.81
N ILE A 336 3.29 -4.92 10.48
CA ILE A 336 3.00 -4.80 11.91
C ILE A 336 1.52 -4.99 12.20
N ASN A 337 0.64 -4.46 11.34
CA ASN A 337 -0.80 -4.71 11.49
C ASN A 337 -1.11 -6.20 11.31
N LEU A 338 -0.57 -6.88 10.29
CA LEU A 338 -0.73 -8.34 10.14
C LEU A 338 -0.25 -9.06 11.41
N LEU A 339 0.91 -8.68 11.94
CA LEU A 339 1.44 -9.28 13.17
C LEU A 339 0.55 -9.02 14.41
N ALA A 340 -0.11 -7.87 14.49
CA ALA A 340 -1.08 -7.57 15.55
C ALA A 340 -2.37 -8.40 15.40
N TRP A 341 -2.86 -8.59 14.17
CA TRP A 341 -4.04 -9.43 13.91
C TRP A 341 -3.83 -10.90 14.31
N MET A 342 -2.59 -11.39 14.30
CA MET A 342 -2.28 -12.73 14.82
C MET A 342 -2.62 -12.90 16.32
N ASP A 343 -2.67 -11.82 17.10
CA ASP A 343 -2.99 -11.90 18.53
C ASP A 343 -4.43 -12.33 18.79
N LEU A 344 -5.35 -12.08 17.86
CA LEU A 344 -6.73 -12.57 17.95
C LEU A 344 -6.80 -14.11 17.98
N PHE A 345 -5.85 -14.78 17.33
CA PHE A 345 -5.79 -16.24 17.23
C PHE A 345 -4.94 -16.88 18.33
N ILE A 346 -3.92 -16.18 18.83
CA ILE A 346 -3.03 -16.71 19.89
C ILE A 346 -3.66 -16.54 21.28
N THR A 347 -4.43 -15.48 21.50
CA THR A 347 -5.02 -15.19 22.82
C THR A 347 -6.19 -16.12 23.13
N GLN A 348 -6.09 -16.85 24.26
CA GLN A 348 -7.16 -17.72 24.74
C GLN A 348 -8.09 -16.97 25.72
N GLY A 349 -9.39 -17.27 25.62
CA GLY A 349 -10.45 -16.67 26.42
C GLY A 349 -11.65 -16.17 25.58
N ALA A 350 -12.58 -15.51 26.28
CA ALA A 350 -13.74 -14.81 25.75
C ALA A 350 -13.48 -14.07 24.43
N THR A 351 -14.44 -14.09 23.50
CA THR A 351 -14.35 -13.32 22.25
C THR A 351 -14.10 -11.84 22.53
N VAL A 352 -14.77 -11.28 23.54
CA VAL A 352 -14.60 -9.89 23.96
C VAL A 352 -13.18 -9.61 24.46
N LYS A 353 -12.58 -10.53 25.21
CA LYS A 353 -11.18 -10.43 25.65
C LYS A 353 -10.22 -10.37 24.47
N ARG A 354 -10.43 -11.23 23.46
CA ARG A 354 -9.62 -11.23 22.23
C ARG A 354 -9.71 -9.89 21.50
N PHE A 355 -10.89 -9.30 21.38
CA PHE A 355 -11.08 -7.99 20.74
C PHE A 355 -10.46 -6.84 21.51
N VAL A 356 -10.62 -6.79 22.84
CA VAL A 356 -10.01 -5.73 23.68
C VAL A 356 -8.48 -5.81 23.61
N VAL A 357 -7.92 -7.02 23.67
CA VAL A 357 -6.47 -7.21 23.51
C VAL A 357 -6.00 -6.83 22.11
N LEU A 358 -6.78 -7.12 21.06
CA LEU A 358 -6.48 -6.71 19.69
C LEU A 358 -6.43 -5.18 19.56
N ILE A 359 -7.41 -4.45 20.07
CA ILE A 359 -7.44 -2.97 20.01
C ILE A 359 -6.23 -2.40 20.75
N ARG A 360 -5.92 -2.93 21.95
CA ARG A 360 -4.75 -2.51 22.71
C ARG A 360 -3.45 -2.76 21.96
N THR A 361 -3.29 -3.94 21.35
CA THR A 361 -2.06 -4.32 20.63
C THR A 361 -1.88 -3.56 19.32
N LEU A 362 -2.96 -3.31 18.57
CA LEU A 362 -2.95 -2.45 17.39
C LEU A 362 -2.54 -1.02 17.76
N GLY A 363 -3.12 -0.47 18.84
CA GLY A 363 -2.77 0.85 19.34
C GLY A 363 -1.30 0.94 19.74
N THR A 364 -0.83 0.03 20.59
CA THR A 364 0.56 0.06 21.07
C THR A 364 1.57 -0.16 19.95
N TYR A 365 1.35 -1.12 19.05
CA TYR A 365 2.29 -1.41 17.97
C TYR A 365 2.36 -0.27 16.94
N ASN A 366 1.22 0.30 16.54
CA ASN A 366 1.21 1.44 15.63
C ASN A 366 1.81 2.69 16.27
N SER A 367 1.55 2.95 17.57
CA SER A 367 2.22 4.05 18.29
C SER A 367 3.73 3.85 18.40
N ILE A 368 4.20 2.63 18.66
CA ILE A 368 5.64 2.32 18.69
C ILE A 368 6.24 2.47 17.30
N LEU A 369 5.58 1.99 16.24
CA LEU A 369 6.03 2.15 14.86
C LEU A 369 6.21 3.62 14.50
N LEU A 370 5.16 4.43 14.70
CA LEU A 370 5.20 5.87 14.43
C LEU A 370 6.28 6.58 15.26
N GLY A 371 6.37 6.25 16.55
CA GLY A 371 7.40 6.79 17.44
C GLY A 371 8.83 6.39 17.01
N SER A 372 9.02 5.18 16.50
CA SER A 372 10.32 4.67 16.04
C SER A 372 10.74 5.21 14.67
N TRP A 373 9.79 5.54 13.80
CA TRP A 373 10.09 6.03 12.46
C TRP A 373 10.63 7.46 12.45
N LEU A 374 10.23 8.30 13.42
CA LEU A 374 10.74 9.66 13.57
C LEU A 374 12.26 9.70 13.79
N PRO A 375 12.85 8.94 14.74
CA PRO A 375 14.30 8.77 14.85
C PRO A 375 14.94 8.19 13.59
N VAL A 376 14.32 7.20 12.93
CA VAL A 376 14.89 6.61 11.71
C VAL A 376 15.01 7.65 10.60
N LEU A 377 13.99 8.49 10.41
CA LEU A 377 14.04 9.61 9.46
C LEU A 377 15.12 10.63 9.82
N ALA A 378 15.28 10.95 11.11
CA ALA A 378 16.34 11.83 11.57
C ALA A 378 17.74 11.24 11.35
N LEU A 379 17.91 9.93 11.54
CA LEU A 379 19.15 9.21 11.28
C LEU A 379 19.47 9.18 9.78
N LEU A 380 18.48 8.96 8.91
CA LEU A 380 18.67 8.99 7.45
C LEU A 380 19.09 10.36 6.92
N GLN A 381 18.90 11.44 7.68
CA GLN A 381 19.36 12.78 7.31
C GLN A 381 20.82 13.05 7.71
N LEU A 382 21.45 12.16 8.48
CA LEU A 382 22.84 12.35 8.91
C LEU A 382 23.82 11.92 7.80
N PRO A 383 24.78 12.77 7.41
CA PRO A 383 25.69 12.52 6.30
C PRO A 383 26.63 11.32 6.53
N TYR A 384 26.88 10.95 7.79
CA TYR A 384 27.71 9.78 8.11
C TYR A 384 27.02 8.45 7.77
N LEU A 385 25.68 8.42 7.70
CA LEU A 385 24.89 7.22 7.39
C LEU A 385 24.60 7.07 5.90
N ASP A 386 25.00 8.04 5.06
CA ASP A 386 24.87 7.98 3.59
C ASP A 386 25.57 6.75 3.01
N SER A 387 26.71 6.35 3.58
CA SER A 387 27.43 5.14 3.17
C SER A 387 26.63 3.87 3.45
N LEU A 388 26.04 3.75 4.64
CA LEU A 388 25.21 2.61 5.01
C LEU A 388 23.92 2.55 4.17
N TYR A 389 23.32 3.71 3.90
CA TYR A 389 22.19 3.81 2.98
C TYR A 389 22.58 3.33 1.57
N GLY A 390 23.71 3.79 1.03
CA GLY A 390 24.25 3.33 -0.25
C GLY A 390 24.48 1.81 -0.31
N TYR A 391 25.07 1.22 0.74
CA TYR A 391 25.25 -0.23 0.83
C TYR A 391 23.93 -0.99 0.92
N SER A 392 22.96 -0.48 1.69
CA SER A 392 21.65 -1.10 1.82
C SER A 392 20.87 -1.09 0.51
N LEU A 393 20.91 0.03 -0.24
CA LEU A 393 20.33 0.12 -1.58
C LEU A 393 21.02 -0.83 -2.57
N LYS A 394 22.34 -0.94 -2.49
CA LYS A 394 23.10 -1.89 -3.32
C LYS A 394 22.66 -3.33 -3.08
N LEU A 395 22.49 -3.72 -1.81
CA LEU A 395 22.00 -5.05 -1.45
C LEU A 395 20.56 -5.28 -1.92
N LEU A 396 19.70 -4.27 -1.78
CA LEU A 396 18.31 -4.33 -2.22
C LEU A 396 18.22 -4.53 -3.74
N ARG A 397 18.97 -3.74 -4.53
CA ARG A 397 19.03 -3.89 -6.00
C ARG A 397 19.53 -5.27 -6.43
N TYR A 398 20.55 -5.79 -5.75
CA TYR A 398 21.05 -7.13 -6.03
C TYR A 398 20.00 -8.19 -5.70
N ALA A 399 19.30 -8.06 -4.57
CA ALA A 399 18.22 -8.99 -4.20
C ALA A 399 17.06 -8.94 -5.20
N ASP A 400 16.64 -7.75 -5.62
CA ASP A 400 15.48 -7.55 -6.49
C ASP A 400 15.68 -7.98 -7.94
N THR A 401 16.93 -8.01 -8.40
CA THR A 401 17.28 -8.52 -9.74
C THR A 401 17.37 -10.04 -9.83
N THR A 402 17.21 -10.75 -8.70
CA THR A 402 17.19 -12.22 -8.71
C THR A 402 15.87 -12.78 -9.26
N THR A 403 15.93 -14.01 -9.77
CA THR A 403 14.76 -14.76 -10.23
C THR A 403 13.79 -15.11 -9.09
N LEU A 404 14.28 -15.22 -7.85
CA LEU A 404 13.43 -15.41 -6.68
C LEU A 404 12.58 -14.16 -6.40
N ALA A 405 13.20 -12.98 -6.48
CA ALA A 405 12.49 -11.73 -6.26
C ALA A 405 11.44 -11.46 -7.35
N SER A 406 11.71 -11.82 -8.61
CA SER A 406 10.69 -11.72 -9.67
C SER A 406 9.48 -12.62 -9.42
N LEU A 407 9.70 -13.85 -8.94
CA LEU A 407 8.62 -14.75 -8.50
C LEU A 407 7.81 -14.17 -7.34
N VAL A 408 8.48 -13.67 -6.30
CA VAL A 408 7.81 -13.07 -5.13
C VAL A 408 6.99 -11.85 -5.55
N ARG A 409 7.50 -11.02 -6.47
CA ARG A 409 6.74 -9.90 -7.04
C ARG A 409 5.52 -10.37 -7.81
N ALA A 410 5.65 -11.41 -8.64
CA ALA A 410 4.52 -11.98 -9.38
C ALA A 410 3.43 -12.47 -8.41
N ASP A 411 3.81 -13.23 -7.37
CA ASP A 411 2.89 -13.72 -6.34
C ASP A 411 2.23 -12.57 -5.57
N TRP A 412 3.00 -11.54 -5.20
CA TRP A 412 2.47 -10.37 -4.54
C TRP A 412 1.41 -9.67 -5.40
N THR A 413 1.69 -9.44 -6.69
CA THR A 413 0.72 -8.82 -7.60
C THR A 413 -0.54 -9.69 -7.78
N PHE A 414 -0.38 -11.02 -7.80
CA PHE A 414 -1.50 -11.95 -7.86
C PHE A 414 -2.42 -11.83 -6.64
N TYR A 415 -1.86 -11.84 -5.43
CA TYR A 415 -2.63 -11.71 -4.18
C TYR A 415 -3.23 -10.32 -3.98
N CYS A 416 -2.52 -9.24 -4.35
CA CYS A 416 -3.09 -7.89 -4.34
C CYS A 416 -4.31 -7.77 -5.26
N SER A 417 -4.32 -8.50 -6.38
CA SER A 417 -5.44 -8.50 -7.32
C SER A 417 -6.64 -9.36 -6.87
N HIS A 418 -6.47 -10.16 -5.80
CA HIS A 418 -7.51 -11.01 -5.21
C HIS A 418 -7.52 -10.86 -3.68
N PRO A 419 -7.95 -9.70 -3.15
CA PRO A 419 -7.89 -9.42 -1.71
C PRO A 419 -8.73 -10.39 -0.88
N ALA A 420 -9.85 -10.89 -1.43
CA ALA A 420 -10.69 -11.88 -0.78
C ALA A 420 -9.97 -13.21 -0.55
N LEU A 421 -9.16 -13.66 -1.52
CA LEU A 421 -8.36 -14.88 -1.37
C LEU A 421 -7.31 -14.70 -0.29
N PHE A 422 -6.57 -13.58 -0.31
CA PHE A 422 -5.56 -13.28 0.70
C PHE A 422 -6.15 -13.21 2.11
N LEU A 423 -7.31 -12.57 2.29
CA LEU A 423 -7.98 -12.49 3.58
C LEU A 423 -8.49 -13.86 4.04
N SER A 424 -9.08 -14.64 3.13
CA SER A 424 -9.59 -15.98 3.43
C SER A 424 -8.47 -16.95 3.84
N THR A 425 -7.34 -16.94 3.14
CA THR A 425 -6.18 -17.78 3.48
C THR A 425 -5.57 -17.36 4.82
N TYR A 426 -5.54 -16.06 5.11
CA TYR A 426 -5.05 -15.54 6.38
C TYR A 426 -5.94 -15.96 7.55
N LEU A 427 -7.26 -15.83 7.41
CA LEU A 427 -8.22 -16.27 8.43
C LEU A 427 -8.13 -17.79 8.64
N ALA A 428 -8.05 -18.58 7.58
CA ALA A 428 -7.88 -20.03 7.67
C ALA A 428 -6.58 -20.41 8.39
N HIS A 429 -5.46 -19.76 8.06
CA HIS A 429 -4.19 -19.93 8.77
C HIS A 429 -4.29 -19.56 10.25
N GLY A 430 -4.92 -18.43 10.56
CA GLY A 430 -5.17 -18.00 11.93
C GLY A 430 -6.00 -19.01 12.73
N LEU A 431 -7.05 -19.57 12.13
CA LEU A 431 -7.88 -20.61 12.75
C LEU A 431 -7.11 -21.93 12.95
N LEU A 432 -6.23 -22.31 12.02
CA LEU A 432 -5.34 -23.45 12.21
C LEU A 432 -4.37 -23.22 13.37
N VAL A 433 -3.79 -22.03 13.49
CA VAL A 433 -2.93 -21.67 14.62
C VAL A 433 -3.70 -21.70 15.95
N ASP A 434 -4.92 -21.15 16.01
CA ASP A 434 -5.80 -21.24 17.19
C ASP A 434 -6.13 -22.71 17.54
N TYR A 435 -6.37 -23.56 16.54
CA TYR A 435 -6.59 -25.00 16.74
C TYR A 435 -5.35 -25.71 17.31
N PHE A 436 -4.16 -25.46 16.76
CA PHE A 436 -2.91 -26.06 17.24
C PHE A 436 -2.54 -25.57 18.65
N GLU A 437 -2.72 -24.28 18.95
CA GLU A 437 -2.51 -23.74 20.31
C GLU A 437 -3.51 -24.33 21.31
N LYS A 438 -4.78 -24.49 20.93
CA LYS A 438 -5.78 -25.20 21.76
C LYS A 438 -5.35 -26.65 22.01
N LYS A 439 -4.96 -27.39 20.97
CA LYS A 439 -4.53 -28.78 21.10
C LYS A 439 -3.27 -28.95 21.95
N ARG A 440 -2.29 -28.06 21.79
CA ARG A 440 -1.05 -28.04 22.60
C ARG A 440 -1.36 -27.84 24.09
N ARG A 441 -2.35 -27.02 24.43
CA ARG A 441 -2.69 -26.68 25.82
C ARG A 441 -3.79 -27.54 26.43
N CYS A 442 -4.56 -28.29 25.64
CA CYS A 442 -5.44 -29.35 26.15
C CYS A 442 -4.68 -30.43 26.93
N GLY A 443 -3.37 -30.62 26.67
CA GLY A 443 -2.52 -31.48 27.50
C GLY A 443 -2.16 -30.89 28.87
N VAL A 444 -2.46 -29.61 29.13
CA VAL A 444 -1.97 -28.85 30.30
C VAL A 444 -3.11 -28.25 31.14
N ARG A 445 -4.39 -28.32 30.74
CA ARG A 445 -5.47 -27.64 31.49
C ARG A 445 -6.70 -28.50 31.79
N SER A 446 -6.88 -28.76 33.09
CA SER A 446 -8.11 -29.24 33.71
C SER A 446 -8.71 -28.28 34.75
N GLN A 447 -8.27 -27.00 34.91
CA GLN A 447 -8.73 -26.25 36.09
C GLN A 447 -8.92 -24.71 36.05
N GLU A 448 -8.72 -23.96 34.96
CA GLU A 448 -8.75 -22.47 35.07
C GLU A 448 -9.50 -21.64 34.01
N ASP A 449 -10.13 -22.23 32.98
CA ASP A 449 -10.66 -21.45 31.84
C ASP A 449 -12.18 -21.23 31.82
N SER A 450 -12.87 -21.22 32.97
CA SER A 450 -14.31 -20.96 33.04
C SER A 450 -14.67 -19.62 33.72
N THR A 451 -13.91 -18.56 33.47
CA THR A 451 -14.34 -17.20 33.85
C THR A 451 -15.23 -16.63 32.73
N THR A 452 -16.40 -16.12 33.10
CA THR A 452 -17.39 -15.63 32.12
C THR A 452 -16.94 -14.30 31.50
N ASN A 453 -17.41 -13.99 30.28
CA ASN A 453 -17.01 -12.77 29.54
C ASN A 453 -17.21 -11.47 30.35
N LEU A 454 -18.18 -11.45 31.26
CA LEU A 454 -18.55 -10.29 32.08
C LEU A 454 -17.60 -10.10 33.27
N GLU A 455 -17.21 -11.18 33.96
CA GLU A 455 -16.27 -11.12 35.09
C GLU A 455 -14.88 -10.66 34.64
N TRP A 456 -14.46 -11.04 33.44
CA TRP A 456 -13.19 -10.57 32.88
C TRP A 456 -13.25 -9.07 32.54
N LEU A 457 -14.36 -8.60 31.97
CA LEU A 457 -14.53 -7.18 31.63
C LEU A 457 -14.62 -6.30 32.87
N SER A 458 -15.34 -6.74 33.92
CA SER A 458 -15.41 -6.00 35.18
C SER A 458 -14.03 -5.87 35.82
N ASN A 459 -13.26 -6.96 35.86
CA ASN A 459 -11.90 -6.93 36.42
C ASN A 459 -10.96 -6.02 35.62
N LEU A 460 -11.12 -5.94 34.30
CA LEU A 460 -10.32 -5.04 33.46
C LEU A 460 -10.74 -3.57 33.64
N TRP A 461 -12.04 -3.32 33.78
CA TRP A 461 -12.56 -1.98 34.08
C TRP A 461 -12.09 -1.50 35.46
N ASP A 462 -12.15 -2.35 36.48
CA ASP A 462 -11.66 -2.06 37.83
C ASP A 462 -10.15 -1.77 37.85
N TRP A 463 -9.39 -2.48 37.01
CA TRP A 463 -7.97 -2.16 36.81
C TRP A 463 -7.76 -0.79 36.13
N TYR A 464 -8.52 -0.47 35.08
CA TYR A 464 -8.40 0.84 34.41
C TYR A 464 -8.85 2.01 35.30
N THR A 465 -9.93 1.86 36.07
CA THR A 465 -10.41 2.88 36.99
C THR A 465 -9.42 3.11 38.12
N SER A 466 -8.80 2.06 38.66
CA SER A 466 -7.72 2.19 39.66
C SER A 466 -6.51 2.98 39.13
N TYR A 467 -6.12 2.80 37.87
CA TYR A 467 -4.97 3.49 37.27
C TYR A 467 -5.24 4.96 36.93
N LEU A 468 -6.47 5.28 36.51
CA LEU A 468 -6.88 6.64 36.16
C LEU A 468 -7.25 7.49 37.39
N LEU A 469 -7.79 6.86 38.44
CA LEU A 469 -8.26 7.55 39.65
C LEU A 469 -7.26 7.50 40.80
N HIS A 470 -6.37 6.49 40.85
CA HIS A 470 -5.39 6.31 41.93
C HIS A 470 -3.96 6.03 41.42
N PRO A 471 -3.31 6.99 40.72
CA PRO A 471 -1.98 6.80 40.15
C PRO A 471 -0.86 6.56 41.17
N ILE A 472 -1.07 6.90 42.46
CA ILE A 472 -0.06 6.79 43.52
C ILE A 472 0.01 5.36 44.10
N ALA A 473 -1.10 4.63 44.17
CA ALA A 473 -1.13 3.26 44.70
C ALA A 473 -0.35 2.25 43.83
N ALA A 474 -0.21 2.53 42.53
CA ALA A 474 0.55 1.70 41.60
C ALA A 474 2.08 1.80 41.81
N LEU A 475 2.58 2.85 42.47
CA LEU A 475 4.01 3.05 42.72
C LEU A 475 4.50 2.31 43.98
N GLN A 476 3.59 1.82 44.82
CA GLN A 476 3.91 1.17 46.11
C GLN A 476 3.72 -0.35 46.12
N GLN A 477 3.40 -1.00 44.98
CA GLN A 477 3.49 -2.46 44.86
C GLN A 477 4.95 -2.91 44.74
N VAL A 478 5.71 -2.70 45.81
CA VAL A 478 6.89 -3.51 46.13
C VAL A 478 6.34 -4.80 46.77
N PRO A 479 6.75 -6.00 46.32
CA PRO A 479 6.34 -7.22 46.98
C PRO A 479 7.05 -7.31 48.33
N SER A 480 6.38 -6.95 49.42
CA SER A 480 6.85 -7.30 50.77
C SER A 480 6.38 -8.71 51.08
N ASP A 481 7.33 -9.64 51.05
CA ASP A 481 7.17 -10.97 51.60
C ASP A 481 6.77 -10.88 53.09
N TYR A 482 5.82 -11.73 53.46
CA TYR A 482 5.43 -12.18 54.80
C TYR A 482 6.34 -11.76 55.97
N SER A 483 5.90 -10.78 56.77
CA SER A 483 6.03 -10.81 58.24
C SER A 483 5.38 -9.60 58.90
N ASP A 484 4.67 -9.89 59.99
CA ASP A 484 4.32 -9.03 61.13
C ASP A 484 3.11 -8.07 61.03
N TRP A 485 2.05 -8.54 61.70
CA TRP A 485 0.90 -7.82 62.20
C TRP A 485 1.26 -6.85 63.34
N GLU A 486 2.12 -5.87 63.09
CA GLU A 486 2.17 -4.68 63.93
C GLU A 486 1.53 -3.51 63.20
N VAL A 487 0.61 -2.87 63.91
CA VAL A 487 -0.30 -1.81 63.45
C VAL A 487 0.49 -0.70 62.76
N ASP A 488 0.53 -0.74 61.42
CA ASP A 488 1.20 0.27 60.62
C ASP A 488 0.34 1.55 60.59
N PRO A 489 0.77 2.67 61.20
CA PRO A 489 0.01 3.93 61.21
C PRO A 489 -0.19 4.52 59.80
N ASN A 490 0.53 4.02 58.80
CA ASN A 490 0.35 4.38 57.40
C ASN A 490 -1.00 3.91 56.83
N PHE A 491 -1.55 2.79 57.30
CA PHE A 491 -2.84 2.27 56.83
C PHE A 491 -4.02 3.16 57.25
N LEU A 492 -3.93 3.81 58.42
CA LEU A 492 -4.90 4.81 58.88
C LEU A 492 -4.77 6.13 58.12
N LEU A 493 -3.54 6.55 57.82
CA LEU A 493 -3.25 7.74 57.02
C LEU A 493 -3.75 7.59 55.57
N GLU A 494 -3.57 6.41 54.98
CA GLU A 494 -4.03 6.08 53.62
C GLU A 494 -5.57 6.12 53.51
N ARG A 495 -6.29 5.69 54.55
CA ARG A 495 -7.76 5.72 54.60
C ARG A 495 -8.35 7.07 55.01
N LEU A 496 -7.60 7.90 55.75
CA LEU A 496 -8.01 9.28 56.09
C LEU A 496 -7.71 10.26 54.95
N ALA A 497 -6.72 9.97 54.10
CA ALA A 497 -6.39 10.78 52.93
C ALA A 497 -7.48 10.72 51.83
N PHE A 498 -8.29 9.65 51.79
CA PHE A 498 -9.36 9.46 50.81
C PHE A 498 -10.60 8.80 51.45
N PRO A 499 -11.66 9.55 51.78
CA PRO A 499 -12.85 8.98 52.41
C PRO A 499 -13.68 8.21 51.38
N ASP A 500 -13.76 6.89 51.53
CA ASP A 500 -14.79 6.09 50.86
C ASP A 500 -16.17 6.56 51.31
N LEU A 501 -17.08 6.81 50.37
CA LEU A 501 -18.47 7.26 50.62
C LEU A 501 -19.28 6.31 51.53
N TRP A 502 -18.76 5.10 51.80
CA TRP A 502 -19.39 4.10 52.66
C TRP A 502 -18.32 3.43 53.53
N LEU A 503 -18.22 3.87 54.79
CA LEU A 503 -17.33 3.27 55.79
C LEU A 503 -17.76 1.82 56.08
N ARG A 504 -17.10 0.85 55.45
CA ARG A 504 -17.18 -0.56 55.89
C ARG A 504 -16.39 -0.72 57.21
N PRO A 505 -16.98 -1.31 58.27
CA PRO A 505 -16.29 -1.50 59.54
C PRO A 505 -15.09 -2.46 59.36
N LEU A 506 -13.97 -2.13 60.02
CA LEU A 506 -12.70 -2.88 59.96
C LEU A 506 -12.75 -4.20 60.75
N VAL A 507 -13.73 -4.34 61.63
CA VAL A 507 -13.89 -5.50 62.51
C VAL A 507 -15.11 -6.28 62.04
N ASN A 508 -14.98 -7.61 61.96
CA ASN A 508 -16.09 -8.48 61.62
C ASN A 508 -17.26 -8.25 62.60
N MET A 509 -18.45 -7.98 62.07
CA MET A 509 -19.62 -7.58 62.87
C MET A 509 -20.13 -8.71 63.80
N GLU A 510 -19.60 -9.93 63.65
CA GLU A 510 -19.86 -11.08 64.52
C GLU A 510 -19.48 -10.82 65.98
N TYR A 511 -18.58 -9.87 66.29
CA TYR A 511 -18.26 -9.56 67.69
C TYR A 511 -19.47 -8.96 68.46
N ILE A 512 -20.43 -8.37 67.75
CA ILE A 512 -21.64 -7.79 68.35
C ILE A 512 -22.46 -8.88 69.07
N ASP A 513 -22.46 -10.11 68.56
CA ASP A 513 -23.15 -11.24 69.18
C ASP A 513 -22.46 -11.75 70.46
N THR A 514 -21.20 -11.37 70.67
CA THR A 514 -20.40 -11.73 71.86
C THR A 514 -20.49 -10.71 72.99
N LEU A 515 -21.20 -9.59 72.78
CA LEU A 515 -21.35 -8.56 73.81
C LEU A 515 -22.31 -9.03 74.93
N PRO A 516 -21.95 -8.86 76.21
CA PRO A 516 -22.80 -9.26 77.31
C PRO A 516 -24.07 -8.40 77.34
N THR A 517 -25.21 -9.02 77.04
CA THR A 517 -26.53 -8.36 77.12
C THR A 517 -27.12 -8.53 78.52
N TRP A 518 -27.35 -7.43 79.23
CA TRP A 518 -28.00 -7.46 80.53
C TRP A 518 -29.51 -7.60 80.35
N ARG A 519 -30.05 -8.80 80.63
CA ARG A 519 -31.50 -9.03 80.62
C ARG A 519 -32.08 -8.67 81.98
N PHE A 520 -32.87 -7.60 82.02
CA PHE A 520 -33.60 -7.19 83.23
C PHE A 520 -34.73 -8.20 83.51
N ARG A 521 -34.59 -9.02 84.55
CA ARG A 521 -35.60 -10.01 84.93
C ARG A 521 -36.63 -9.33 85.83
N ALA A 522 -37.79 -8.98 85.28
CA ALA A 522 -38.93 -8.51 86.07
C ALA A 522 -39.44 -9.67 86.95
N ALA A 523 -39.48 -9.44 88.27
CA ALA A 523 -40.04 -10.40 89.23
C ALA A 523 -41.56 -10.45 89.07
N GLY A 524 -42.08 -11.63 88.72
CA GLY A 524 -43.51 -11.94 88.67
C GLY A 524 -43.78 -13.28 89.40
N PRO A 525 -45.01 -13.49 89.91
CA PRO A 525 -45.25 -14.09 91.22
C PRO A 525 -45.23 -15.63 91.23
N ASP A 526 -44.74 -16.18 92.34
CA ASP A 526 -44.83 -17.59 92.70
C ASP A 526 -46.28 -18.10 92.64
N ARG A 527 -46.53 -19.10 91.80
CA ARG A 527 -47.66 -20.02 91.96
C ARG A 527 -47.11 -21.42 92.15
N GLY A 528 -47.24 -21.89 93.38
CA GLY A 528 -47.00 -23.27 93.77
C GLY A 528 -48.01 -24.25 93.19
N GLY A 529 -47.65 -25.52 93.34
CA GLY A 529 -48.38 -26.71 92.95
C GLY A 529 -47.35 -27.73 92.46
N GLY A 530 -47.00 -28.80 93.17
CA GLY A 530 -47.79 -29.59 94.11
C GLY A 530 -47.92 -31.00 93.53
N GLY A 531 -47.18 -31.94 94.13
CA GLY A 531 -47.19 -33.39 93.90
C GLY A 531 -45.95 -33.94 94.61
N VAL A 532 -46.02 -34.67 95.72
CA VAL A 532 -47.06 -35.55 96.30
C VAL A 532 -47.39 -35.14 97.73
#